data_AF-A0A3L7LTD4-F1
#
_entry.id   AF-A0A3L7LTD4-F1
#
_cell.length_a   1.000
_cell.length_b   1.000
_cell.length_c   1.000
_cell.angle_alpha   90.00
_cell.angle_beta   90.00
_cell.angle_gamma   90.00
#
_symmetry.space_group_name_H-M   'P 1'
#
loop_
_entity.id
_entity.type
_entity.pdbx_description
1 polymer ?
#
loop_
_entity_poly.entity_id
_entity_poly.type
_entity_poly.pdbx_seq_one_letter_code
_entity_poly.pdbx_strand_id
1 'polypeptide(L)'
;IQQAGGLIGNFWTAYMIGMWVFSALLHFFDLQRTVTVLAALSAFFMYLFIHAGDPALLPWCLLALGFVSSAIYTTIITLGSQQTRVTSPKLVNFILTCGTIGTMLTFVITGPIVAHYGVGAALQASNLLYVTVFVLCLLLGFVSRHRTHSQAVG
;
A
#
# COMPACT_ATOMS: atom_id res chain seq x y z
N ILE A 1 22.80 4.38 14.76
CA ILE A 1 21.45 4.17 15.35
C ILE A 1 20.60 5.44 15.27
N GLN A 2 21.08 6.61 15.69
CA GLN A 2 20.32 7.88 15.61
C GLN A 2 19.84 8.28 14.20
N GLN A 3 20.69 8.12 13.16
CA GLN A 3 20.30 8.43 11.77
C GLN A 3 19.20 7.49 11.21
N ALA A 4 19.27 6.20 11.52
CA ALA A 4 18.26 5.22 11.08
C ALA A 4 16.90 5.47 11.75
N GLY A 5 16.91 5.78 13.05
CA GLY A 5 15.69 6.16 13.79
C GLY A 5 15.02 7.41 13.21
N GLY A 6 15.81 8.40 12.80
CA GLY A 6 15.29 9.60 12.12
C GLY A 6 14.63 9.29 10.78
N LEU A 7 15.21 8.40 9.97
CA LEU A 7 14.61 7.98 8.68
C LEU A 7 13.28 7.25 8.87
N ILE A 8 13.19 6.36 9.86
CA ILE A 8 11.96 5.64 10.19
C ILE A 8 10.90 6.61 10.73
N GLY A 9 11.29 7.55 11.61
CA GLY A 9 10.41 8.60 12.11
C GLY A 9 9.83 9.44 10.97
N ASN A 10 10.68 9.91 10.07
CA ASN A 10 10.28 10.68 8.89
C ASN A 10 9.32 9.89 7.99
N PHE A 11 9.58 8.60 7.76
CA PHE A 11 8.66 7.72 7.03
C PHE A 11 7.27 7.70 7.66
N TRP A 12 7.18 7.46 8.97
CA TRP A 12 5.90 7.42 9.69
C TRP A 12 5.21 8.78 9.73
N THR A 13 5.96 9.88 9.88
CA THR A 13 5.42 11.23 9.80
C THR A 13 4.81 11.50 8.43
N ALA A 14 5.52 11.19 7.35
CA ALA A 14 5.00 11.32 5.98
C ALA A 14 3.78 10.44 5.75
N TYR A 15 3.77 9.23 6.30
CA TYR A 15 2.65 8.31 6.25
C TYR A 15 1.40 8.87 6.96
N MET A 16 1.55 9.41 8.17
CA MET A 16 0.45 10.04 8.92
C MET A 16 -0.10 11.27 8.19
N ILE A 17 0.77 12.14 7.65
CA ILE A 17 0.37 13.29 6.84
C ILE A 17 -0.38 12.83 5.59
N GLY A 18 0.11 11.78 4.92
CA GLY A 18 -0.53 11.21 3.74
C GLY A 18 -1.95 10.75 4.02
N MET A 19 -2.24 10.10 5.15
CA MET A 19 -3.61 9.69 5.51
C MET A 19 -4.59 10.88 5.52
N TRP A 20 -4.18 12.03 6.05
CA TRP A 20 -5.01 13.24 6.06
C TRP A 20 -5.22 13.80 4.65
N VAL A 21 -4.15 13.88 3.85
CA VAL A 21 -4.22 14.38 2.48
C VAL A 21 -5.11 13.48 1.62
N PHE A 22 -4.91 12.18 1.68
CA PHE A 22 -5.69 11.22 0.89
C PHE A 22 -7.12 11.06 1.38
N SER A 23 -7.41 11.24 2.67
CA SER A 23 -8.79 11.33 3.18
C SER A 23 -9.59 12.41 2.44
N ALA A 24 -8.97 13.57 2.18
CA ALA A 24 -9.59 14.63 1.39
C ALA A 24 -9.63 14.30 -0.12
N LEU A 25 -8.55 13.75 -0.68
CA LEU A 25 -8.45 13.48 -2.12
C LEU A 25 -9.35 12.32 -2.59
N LEU A 26 -9.53 11.28 -1.77
CA LEU A 26 -10.26 10.06 -2.14
C LEU A 26 -11.74 10.31 -2.45
N HIS A 27 -12.32 11.43 -2.00
CA HIS A 27 -13.68 11.81 -2.37
C HIS A 27 -13.83 12.27 -3.82
N PHE A 28 -12.73 12.68 -4.48
CA PHE A 28 -12.76 13.23 -5.84
C PHE A 28 -12.37 12.22 -6.92
N PHE A 29 -11.74 11.11 -6.53
CA PHE A 29 -11.21 10.13 -7.47
C PHE A 29 -11.89 8.77 -7.31
N ASP A 30 -11.95 8.03 -8.42
CA ASP A 30 -12.34 6.62 -8.38
C ASP A 30 -11.36 5.84 -7.51
N LEU A 31 -11.89 5.12 -6.51
CA LEU A 31 -11.06 4.44 -5.53
C LEU A 31 -10.21 3.34 -6.18
N GLN A 32 -10.74 2.62 -7.20
CA GLN A 32 -10.03 1.53 -7.87
C GLN A 32 -8.84 2.07 -8.65
N ARG A 33 -9.03 3.17 -9.38
CA ARG A 33 -7.93 3.86 -10.06
C ARG A 33 -6.91 4.40 -9.06
N THR A 34 -7.38 4.96 -7.95
CA THR A 34 -6.51 5.54 -6.92
C THR A 34 -5.61 4.47 -6.29
N VAL A 35 -6.17 3.35 -5.82
CA VAL A 35 -5.35 2.28 -5.21
C VAL A 35 -4.36 1.70 -6.21
N THR A 36 -4.73 1.59 -7.50
CA THR A 36 -3.84 1.10 -8.55
C THR A 36 -2.63 2.04 -8.73
N VAL A 37 -2.87 3.34 -8.79
CA VAL A 37 -1.80 4.36 -8.91
C VAL A 37 -0.92 4.37 -7.66
N LEU A 38 -1.50 4.31 -6.47
CA LEU A 38 -0.75 4.28 -5.21
C LEU A 38 0.13 3.02 -5.09
N ALA A 39 -0.39 1.86 -5.49
CA ALA A 39 0.38 0.61 -5.52
C ALA A 39 1.55 0.69 -6.53
N ALA A 40 1.29 1.24 -7.73
CA ALA A 40 2.31 1.46 -8.76
C ALA A 40 3.44 2.38 -8.26
N LEU A 41 3.07 3.53 -7.68
CA LEU A 41 4.02 4.49 -7.13
C LEU A 41 4.80 3.91 -5.94
N SER A 42 4.15 3.13 -5.08
CA SER A 42 4.84 2.47 -3.96
C SER A 42 5.87 1.45 -4.46
N ALA A 43 5.52 0.62 -5.44
CA ALA A 43 6.47 -0.29 -6.09
C ALA A 43 7.62 0.49 -6.75
N PHE A 44 7.33 1.60 -7.41
CA PHE A 44 8.34 2.45 -8.04
C PHE A 44 9.32 3.05 -7.01
N PHE A 45 8.81 3.68 -5.94
CA PHE A 45 9.67 4.27 -4.90
C PHE A 45 10.45 3.21 -4.11
N MET A 46 9.86 2.03 -3.90
CA MET A 46 10.57 0.89 -3.30
C MET A 46 11.68 0.38 -4.22
N TYR A 47 11.41 0.25 -5.53
CA TYR A 47 12.42 -0.10 -6.52
C TYR A 47 13.56 0.92 -6.55
N LEU A 48 13.24 2.21 -6.59
CA LEU A 48 14.22 3.29 -6.51
C LEU A 48 15.02 3.21 -5.20
N PHE A 49 14.38 2.98 -4.06
CA PHE A 49 15.07 2.84 -2.78
C PHE A 49 16.09 1.69 -2.78
N ILE A 50 15.77 0.57 -3.43
CA ILE A 50 16.66 -0.60 -3.53
C ILE A 50 17.85 -0.35 -4.47
N HIS A 51 17.62 0.37 -5.58
CA HIS A 51 18.63 0.55 -6.64
C HIS A 51 19.31 1.92 -6.63
N ALA A 52 18.91 2.82 -5.73
CA ALA A 52 19.54 4.12 -5.57
C ALA A 52 20.97 3.93 -5.06
N GLY A 53 21.94 4.16 -5.94
CA GLY A 53 23.36 4.21 -5.57
C GLY A 53 23.76 5.50 -4.85
N ASP A 54 22.88 6.51 -4.84
CA ASP A 54 23.10 7.80 -4.19
C ASP A 54 22.43 7.84 -2.80
N PRO A 55 23.20 7.94 -1.71
CA PRO A 55 22.68 8.08 -0.35
C PRO A 55 21.74 9.27 -0.14
N ALA A 56 21.87 10.34 -0.95
CA ALA A 56 21.02 11.52 -0.85
C ALA A 56 19.57 11.26 -1.28
N LEU A 57 19.33 10.26 -2.14
CA LEU A 57 18.00 9.91 -2.64
C LEU A 57 17.21 9.01 -1.69
N LEU A 58 17.87 8.28 -0.80
CA LEU A 58 17.24 7.31 0.10
C LEU A 58 16.19 7.94 1.04
N PRO A 59 16.45 9.09 1.71
CA PRO A 59 15.45 9.72 2.57
C PRO A 59 14.23 10.20 1.79
N TRP A 60 14.41 10.70 0.57
CA TRP A 60 13.33 11.14 -0.29
C TRP A 60 12.47 9.97 -0.77
N CYS A 61 13.10 8.85 -1.14
CA CYS A 61 12.37 7.64 -1.50
C CYS A 61 11.55 7.10 -0.32
N LEU A 62 12.10 7.10 0.89
CA LEU A 62 11.37 6.69 2.10
C LEU A 62 10.20 7.62 2.42
N LEU A 63 10.41 8.94 2.35
CA LEU A 63 9.35 9.92 2.56
C LEU A 63 8.21 9.74 1.54
N ALA A 64 8.55 9.63 0.26
CA ALA A 64 7.58 9.42 -0.81
C ALA A 64 6.85 8.08 -0.65
N LEU A 65 7.57 7.00 -0.34
CA LEU A 65 6.99 5.68 -0.07
C LEU A 65 6.02 5.72 1.10
N GLY A 66 6.41 6.32 2.22
CA GLY A 66 5.54 6.47 3.40
C GLY A 66 4.28 7.26 3.07
N PHE A 67 4.43 8.39 2.39
CA PHE A 67 3.30 9.22 1.96
C PHE A 67 2.35 8.46 1.04
N VAL A 68 2.84 7.88 -0.05
CA VAL A 68 2.00 7.19 -1.06
C VAL A 68 1.35 5.93 -0.50
N SER A 69 2.06 5.15 0.30
CA SER A 69 1.53 3.89 0.84
C SER A 69 0.44 4.07 1.90
N SER A 70 0.32 5.28 2.46
CA SER A 70 -0.57 5.57 3.59
C SER A 70 -2.06 5.37 3.31
N ALA A 71 -2.49 5.60 2.08
CA ALA A 71 -3.90 5.46 1.70
C ALA A 71 -4.25 4.10 1.10
N ILE A 72 -3.26 3.24 0.80
CA ILE A 72 -3.51 1.95 0.14
C ILE A 72 -4.49 1.11 0.97
N TYR A 73 -4.18 0.90 2.25
CA TYR A 73 -4.96 0.02 3.10
C TYR A 73 -6.40 0.52 3.30
N THR A 74 -6.56 1.80 3.62
CA THR A 74 -7.88 2.43 3.78
C THR A 74 -8.68 2.38 2.48
N THR A 75 -8.05 2.62 1.33
CA THR A 75 -8.73 2.56 0.02
C THR A 75 -9.19 1.13 -0.30
N ILE A 76 -8.37 0.11 -0.01
CA ILE A 76 -8.75 -1.30 -0.19
C ILE A 76 -9.95 -1.67 0.69
N ILE A 77 -9.95 -1.26 1.96
CA ILE A 77 -11.09 -1.51 2.86
C ILE A 77 -12.36 -0.87 2.32
N THR A 78 -12.30 0.41 1.94
CA THR A 78 -13.45 1.13 1.42
C THR A 78 -13.96 0.49 0.13
N LEU A 79 -13.07 0.17 -0.82
CA LEU A 79 -13.40 -0.53 -2.05
C LEU A 79 -14.08 -1.88 -1.79
N GLY A 80 -13.44 -2.74 -0.98
CA GLY A 80 -13.97 -4.07 -0.68
C GLY A 80 -15.35 -4.00 -0.02
N SER A 81 -15.54 -3.04 0.88
CA SER A 81 -16.82 -2.81 1.56
C SER A 81 -17.94 -2.38 0.61
N GLN A 82 -17.60 -1.67 -0.47
CA GLN A 82 -18.52 -1.18 -1.50
C GLN A 82 -18.84 -2.21 -2.59
N GLN A 83 -18.12 -3.35 -2.66
CA GLN A 83 -18.42 -4.42 -3.62
C GLN A 83 -19.71 -5.18 -3.30
N THR A 84 -20.20 -5.09 -2.06
CA THR A 84 -21.47 -5.66 -1.65
C THR A 84 -22.56 -4.59 -1.59
N ARG A 85 -23.78 -4.91 -2.05
CA ARG A 85 -24.94 -3.99 -2.06
C ARG A 85 -25.27 -3.36 -0.70
N VAL A 86 -24.97 -4.07 0.38
CA VAL A 86 -25.08 -3.59 1.75
C VAL A 86 -23.74 -3.80 2.41
N THR A 87 -23.09 -2.73 2.85
CA THR A 87 -21.79 -2.77 3.52
C THR A 87 -21.87 -3.69 4.74
N SER A 88 -21.24 -4.86 4.66
CA SER A 88 -21.29 -5.84 5.75
C SER A 88 -20.11 -5.62 6.71
N PRO A 89 -20.34 -5.38 8.01
CA PRO A 89 -19.27 -5.33 9.00
C PRO A 89 -18.41 -6.61 9.04
N LYS A 90 -18.99 -7.76 8.67
CA LYS A 90 -18.27 -9.04 8.58
C LYS A 90 -17.18 -9.00 7.50
N LEU A 91 -17.45 -8.36 6.37
CA LEU A 91 -16.48 -8.24 5.28
C LEU A 91 -15.33 -7.30 5.64
N VAL A 92 -15.65 -6.16 6.27
CA VAL A 92 -14.63 -5.23 6.79
C VAL A 92 -13.74 -5.93 7.83
N ASN A 93 -14.34 -6.63 8.79
CA ASN A 93 -13.59 -7.39 9.80
C ASN A 93 -12.74 -8.51 9.21
N PHE A 94 -13.21 -9.16 8.13
CA PHE A 94 -12.41 -10.14 7.40
C PHE A 94 -11.16 -9.50 6.78
N ILE A 95 -11.31 -8.36 6.09
CA ILE A 95 -10.18 -7.61 5.52
C ILE A 95 -9.18 -7.21 6.61
N LEU A 96 -9.68 -6.70 7.75
CA LEU A 96 -8.85 -6.35 8.91
C LEU A 96 -8.09 -7.56 9.46
N THR A 97 -8.75 -8.71 9.56
CA THR A 97 -8.14 -9.96 10.02
C THR A 97 -7.01 -10.40 9.09
N CYS A 98 -7.24 -10.35 7.77
CA CYS A 98 -6.19 -10.62 6.78
C CYS A 98 -4.99 -9.67 6.93
N GLY A 99 -5.24 -8.38 7.19
CA GLY A 99 -4.17 -7.40 7.45
C GLY A 99 -3.33 -7.75 8.67
N THR A 100 -3.96 -8.15 9.78
CA THR A 100 -3.25 -8.60 10.99
C THR A 100 -2.43 -9.86 10.73
N ILE A 101 -3.01 -10.86 10.05
CA ILE A 101 -2.29 -12.09 9.67
C ILE A 101 -1.09 -11.76 8.78
N GLY A 102 -1.25 -10.90 7.79
CA GLY A 102 -0.16 -10.48 6.90
C GLY A 102 0.99 -9.79 7.64
N THR A 103 0.67 -8.94 8.62
CA THR A 103 1.69 -8.28 9.45
C THR A 103 2.49 -9.30 10.26
N MET A 104 1.83 -10.32 10.84
CA MET A 104 2.51 -11.39 11.56
C MET A 104 3.35 -12.27 10.63
N LEU A 105 2.80 -12.63 9.47
CA LEU A 105 3.48 -13.45 8.47
C LEU A 105 4.73 -12.77 7.92
N THR A 106 4.74 -11.44 7.84
CA THR A 106 5.92 -10.65 7.43
C THR A 106 7.13 -10.98 8.31
N PHE A 107 6.98 -11.10 9.62
CA PHE A 107 8.10 -11.46 10.51
C PHE A 107 8.56 -12.91 10.30
N VAL A 108 7.61 -13.83 10.15
CA VAL A 108 7.87 -15.26 9.95
C VAL A 108 8.60 -15.53 8.62
N ILE A 109 8.24 -14.82 7.57
CA ILE A 109 8.85 -14.98 6.23
C ILE A 109 10.15 -14.18 6.12
N THR A 110 10.17 -12.93 6.60
CA THR A 110 11.32 -12.05 6.40
C THR A 110 12.52 -12.48 7.23
N GLY A 111 12.33 -13.02 8.43
CA GLY A 111 13.42 -13.48 9.30
C GLY A 111 14.34 -14.50 8.62
N PRO A 112 13.81 -15.63 8.12
CA PRO A 112 14.59 -16.61 7.34
C PRO A 112 15.21 -16.02 6.07
N ILE A 113 14.50 -15.15 5.35
CA ILE A 113 15.04 -14.49 4.14
C ILE A 113 16.27 -13.67 4.48
N VAL A 114 16.22 -12.86 5.54
CA VAL A 114 17.36 -12.06 5.97
C VAL A 114 18.52 -12.95 6.43
N ALA A 115 18.24 -14.04 7.15
CA ALA A 115 19.27 -14.96 7.65
C ALA A 115 20.01 -15.70 6.52
N HIS A 116 19.32 -16.12 5.47
CA HIS A 116 19.90 -16.92 4.38
C HIS A 116 20.33 -16.10 3.16
N TYR A 117 19.66 -14.99 2.87
CA TYR A 117 19.83 -14.20 1.64
C TYR A 117 20.11 -12.70 1.89
N GLY A 118 20.12 -12.26 3.15
CA GLY A 118 20.43 -10.89 3.54
C GLY A 118 19.27 -9.89 3.39
N VAL A 119 19.53 -8.65 3.83
CA VAL A 119 18.51 -7.57 3.87
C VAL A 119 18.06 -7.16 2.47
N GLY A 120 18.97 -7.15 1.48
CA GLY A 120 18.63 -6.80 0.10
C GLY A 120 17.56 -7.73 -0.50
N ALA A 121 17.65 -9.03 -0.23
CA ALA A 121 16.65 -10.02 -0.68
C ALA A 121 15.29 -9.79 -0.02
N ALA A 122 15.26 -9.43 1.27
CA ALA A 122 14.02 -9.07 1.97
C ALA A 122 13.36 -7.80 1.40
N LEU A 123 14.16 -6.79 1.04
CA LEU A 123 13.66 -5.59 0.38
C LEU A 123 13.11 -5.89 -1.02
N GLN A 124 13.79 -6.74 -1.79
CA GLN A 124 13.29 -7.20 -3.10
C GLN A 124 11.99 -7.98 -2.99
N ALA A 125 11.87 -8.87 -2.00
CA ALA A 125 10.63 -9.59 -1.72
C ALA A 125 9.48 -8.62 -1.39
N SER A 126 9.76 -7.59 -0.59
CA SER A 126 8.78 -6.55 -0.27
C SER A 126 8.37 -5.74 -1.51
N ASN A 127 9.32 -5.41 -2.39
CA ASN A 127 9.02 -4.77 -3.67
C ASN A 127 8.14 -5.65 -4.57
N LEU A 128 8.42 -6.95 -4.64
CA LEU A 128 7.63 -7.90 -5.40
C LEU A 128 6.17 -7.99 -4.88
N LEU A 129 5.96 -7.89 -3.57
CA LEU A 129 4.62 -7.82 -2.99
C LEU A 129 3.89 -6.55 -3.42
N TYR A 130 4.54 -5.38 -3.43
CA TYR A 130 3.93 -4.15 -3.99
C TYR A 130 3.59 -4.30 -5.47
N VAL A 131 4.47 -4.89 -6.28
CA VAL A 131 4.21 -5.18 -7.70
C VAL A 131 3.03 -6.14 -7.84
N THR A 132 2.94 -7.17 -6.99
CA THR A 132 1.82 -8.11 -6.99
C THR A 132 0.51 -7.41 -6.71
N VAL A 133 0.45 -6.56 -5.68
CA VAL A 133 -0.74 -5.75 -5.37
C VAL A 133 -1.09 -4.83 -6.54
N PHE A 134 -0.10 -4.17 -7.15
CA PHE A 134 -0.31 -3.35 -8.34
C PHE A 134 -0.93 -4.13 -9.50
N VAL A 135 -0.39 -5.30 -9.84
CA VAL A 135 -0.92 -6.15 -10.91
C VAL A 135 -2.34 -6.60 -10.59
N LEU A 136 -2.62 -7.02 -9.36
CA LEU A 136 -3.96 -7.41 -8.94
C LEU A 136 -4.96 -6.24 -9.05
N CYS A 137 -4.59 -5.04 -8.59
CA CYS A 137 -5.42 -3.84 -8.72
C CYS A 137 -5.63 -3.45 -10.19
N LEU A 138 -4.61 -3.58 -11.03
CA LEU A 138 -4.70 -3.30 -12.46
C LEU A 138 -5.68 -4.28 -13.15
N LEU A 139 -5.54 -5.58 -12.90
CA LEU A 139 -6.43 -6.61 -13.42
C LEU A 139 -7.87 -6.42 -12.94
N LEU A 140 -8.06 -6.12 -11.64
CA LEU A 140 -9.38 -5.78 -11.10
C LEU A 140 -9.97 -4.54 -11.76
N GLY A 141 -9.16 -3.55 -12.13
CA GLY A 141 -9.64 -2.38 -12.88
C GLY A 141 -10.23 -2.72 -14.25
N PHE A 142 -9.74 -3.79 -14.91
CA PHE A 142 -10.28 -4.26 -16.19
C PHE A 142 -11.53 -5.12 -16.04
N VAL A 143 -11.64 -5.89 -14.94
CA VAL A 143 -12.76 -6.82 -14.71
C VAL A 143 -13.92 -6.14 -13.96
N SER A 144 -13.62 -5.16 -13.11
CA SER A 144 -14.60 -4.52 -12.23
C SER A 144 -15.40 -3.46 -12.99
N ARG A 145 -16.66 -3.78 -13.33
CA ARG A 145 -17.64 -2.81 -13.84
C ARG A 145 -18.15 -1.90 -12.71
N HIS A 146 -17.31 -1.00 -12.20
CA HIS A 146 -17.68 -0.03 -11.15
C HIS A 146 -18.81 0.95 -11.54
N ARG A 147 -19.21 0.99 -12.82
CA ARG A 147 -20.23 1.92 -13.34
C ARG A 147 -21.69 1.43 -13.31
N THR A 148 -22.01 0.28 -12.72
CA THR A 148 -23.36 -0.30 -12.85
C THR A 148 -24.28 -0.13 -11.62
N HIS A 149 -23.78 0.33 -10.47
CA HIS A 149 -24.60 0.40 -9.25
C HIS A 149 -24.94 1.81 -8.76
N SER A 150 -24.37 2.87 -9.34
CA SER A 150 -24.69 4.27 -8.98
C SER A 150 -25.88 4.86 -9.75
N GLN A 151 -26.50 4.13 -10.69
CA GLN A 151 -27.65 4.61 -11.47
C GLN A 151 -29.00 3.96 -11.11
N ALA A 152 -29.09 3.21 -10.00
CA ALA A 152 -30.34 2.56 -9.59
C ALA A 152 -31.10 3.27 -8.46
N VAL A 153 -30.67 4.48 -8.08
CA VAL A 153 -31.40 5.35 -7.14
C VAL A 153 -31.43 6.76 -7.73
N GLY A 154 -32.40 6.99 -8.59
CA GLY A 154 -32.79 8.28 -9.15
C GLY A 154 -34.28 8.23 -9.47
#